data_AF-A0A971NJ32-F1
#
_entry.id   AF-A0A971NJ32-F1
#
_cell.length_a   1.000
_cell.length_b   1.000
_cell.length_c   1.000
_cell.angle_alpha   90.00
_cell.angle_beta   90.00
_cell.angle_gamma   90.00
#
_symmetry.space_group_name_H-M   'P 1'
#
loop_
_entity.id
_entity.type
_entity.pdbx_description
1 polymer ?
#
loop_
_entity_poly.entity_id
_entity_poly.type
_entity_poly.pdbx_seq_one_letter_code
_entity_poly.pdbx_strand_id
1 'polypeptide(L)' 'MRLDKYLKVSRLIKRRTVANEACDGGRVTVNGKV' A
#
# COMPACT_ATOMS: atom_id res chain seq x y z
N MET A 1 0.28 6.17 -10.40
CA MET A 1 -0.23 4.84 -9.96
C MET A 1 -0.70 4.97 -8.53
N ARG A 2 -1.82 4.34 -8.13
CA ARG A 2 -2.25 4.33 -6.72
C ARG A 2 -1.31 3.46 -5.88
N LEU A 3 -1.14 3.80 -4.60
CA LEU A 3 -0.24 3.09 -3.70
C LEU A 3 -0.64 1.63 -3.47
N ASP A 4 -1.95 1.37 -3.32
CA ASP A 4 -2.51 0.02 -3.25
C ASP A 4 -2.13 -0.85 -4.46
N LYS A 5 -2.11 -0.23 -5.65
CA LYS A 5 -1.74 -0.91 -6.90
C LYS A 5 -0.24 -1.21 -6.94
N TYR A 6 0.58 -0.25 -6.50
CA TYR A 6 2.02 -0.43 -6.41
C TYR A 6 2.39 -1.56 -5.44
N LEU A 7 1.81 -1.57 -4.24
CA LEU A 7 2.05 -2.61 -3.21
C LEU A 7 1.71 -4.02 -3.72
N LYS A 8 0.66 -4.15 -4.54
CA LYS A 8 0.28 -5.43 -5.17
C LYS A 8 1.22 -5.85 -6.28
N VAL A 9 1.61 -4.92 -7.16
CA VAL A 9 2.48 -5.21 -8.31
C VAL A 9 3.90 -5.54 -7.85
N SER A 10 4.41 -4.80 -6.88
CA SER A 10 5.71 -5.02 -6.23
C SER A 10 5.73 -6.22 -5.29
N ARG A 11 4.61 -6.93 -5.15
CA ARG A 11 4.44 -8.13 -4.30
C ARG A 11 4.72 -7.93 -2.81
N LEU A 12 4.71 -6.68 -2.33
CA LEU A 12 4.82 -6.35 -0.90
C LEU A 12 3.55 -6.76 -0.14
N ILE A 13 2.39 -6.61 -0.77
CA ILE A 13 1.11 -7.06 -0.23
C ILE A 13 0.40 -7.94 -1.25
N LYS A 14 0.04 -9.15 -0.82
CA LYS A 14 -0.51 -10.20 -1.68
C LYS A 14 -1.92 -9.88 -2.23
N ARG A 15 -2.72 -9.14 -1.46
CA ARG A 15 -4.11 -8.79 -1.78
C ARG A 15 -4.30 -7.28 -1.82
N ARG A 16 -5.04 -6.80 -2.82
CA ARG A 16 -5.28 -5.37 -3.01
C ARG A 16 -6.14 -4.75 -1.90
N THR A 17 -7.04 -5.53 -1.29
CA THR A 17 -7.87 -5.09 -0.16
C THR A 17 -7.03 -4.74 1.06
N VAL A 18 -6.08 -5.61 1.41
CA VAL A 18 -5.15 -5.41 2.53
C VAL A 18 -4.23 -4.21 2.26
N ALA A 19 -3.84 -3.99 1.01
CA ALA A 19 -3.05 -2.82 0.64
C ALA A 19 -3.84 -1.52 0.83
N ASN A 20 -5.14 -1.54 0.53
CA ASN A 20 -6.02 -0.40 0.74
C ASN A 20 -6.22 -0.11 2.23
N GLU A 21 -6.48 -1.14 3.05
CA GLU A 21 -6.57 -1.01 4.51
C GLU A 21 -5.26 -0.52 5.16
N ALA A 22 -4.11 -0.92 4.62
CA ALA A 22 -2.81 -0.46 5.11
C ALA A 22 -2.53 1.01 4.74
N CYS A 23 -3.04 1.48 3.60
CA CYS A 23 -2.99 2.89 3.21
C CYS A 23 -3.94 3.72 4.09
N ASP A 24 -5.18 3.25 4.33
CA ASP A 24 -6.16 3.93 5.18
C ASP A 24 -5.74 3.94 6.66
N GLY A 25 -5.11 2.86 7.12
CA GLY A 25 -4.62 2.73 8.50
C GLY A 25 -3.30 3.44 8.79
N GLY A 26 -2.76 4.23 7.85
CA GLY A 26 -1.50 4.98 8.03
C GLY A 26 -0.28 4.09 8.27
N ARG A 27 -0.33 2.81 7.89
CA ARG A 27 0.74 1.83 8.10
C ARG A 27 1.77 1.81 6.98
N VAL A 28 1.51 2.53 5.89
CA VAL A 28 2.41 2.61 4.74
C VAL A 28 2.90 4.04 4.60
N THR A 29 4.20 4.24 4.82
CA THR A 29 4.87 5.51 4.56
C THR A 29 5.62 5.42 3.24
N VAL A 30 5.41 6.38 2.35
CA VAL A 30 6.07 6.45 1.05
C VAL A 30 7.16 7.49 1.13
N ASN A 31 8.41 7.05 1.11
CA ASN A 31 9.56 7.96 1.12
C ASN A 31 9.54 8.94 2.31
N GLY A 32 9.10 8.47 3.50
CA GLY A 32 9.00 9.28 4.71
C GLY A 32 7.80 10.23 4.78
N LYS A 33 6.93 10.25 3.77
CA LYS A 33 5.61 10.90 3.85
C LYS A 33 4.52 9.86 4.08
N VAL A 34 3.67 10.11 5.06
CA VAL A 34 2.45 9.34 5.35
C VAL A 34 1.41 9.66 4.28
#